data_AF-A0A6A7A3Q3-F1
#
_entry.id   AF-A0A6A7A3Q3-F1
#
_cell.length_a   1.000
_cell.length_b   1.000
_cell.length_c   1.000
_cell.angle_alpha   90.00
_cell.angle_beta   90.00
_cell.angle_gamma   90.00
#
_symmetry.space_group_name_H-M   'P 1'
#
loop_
_entity.id
_entity.type
_entity.pdbx_description
1 polymer ?
#
loop_
_entity_poly.entity_id
_entity_poly.type
_entity_poly.pdbx_seq_one_letter_code
_entity_poly.pdbx_strand_id
1 'polypeptide(L)'
;MHDLGCRYYKPINKKEQAEERKEETGRAIRTTRSDILNYVNSSPILVKVGTGCESQNFIVHKDLVLSRSVFFQNALNGSWIEADERLVPLPEDEPALFSLYLKLPYVSHSDQIECDTDKTSTDSSVVADKYAVLSKLYVLADKLMDDTAKETILAAILARSKEAFKGSLYYPAIDSIQIIYEGTREGSPARQLMVDLYTDFVTSSFVAEKAEAVPKEFLHDLFISLLTKRAPVKGA
;
A
#
# COMPACT_ATOMS: atom_id res chain seq x y z
N MET A 1 -4.65 27.16 -1.77
CA MET A 1 -3.51 27.04 -0.85
C MET A 1 -4.05 26.68 0.51
N HIS A 2 -4.20 25.38 0.80
CA HIS A 2 -4.58 24.92 2.12
C HIS A 2 -3.45 24.05 2.63
N ASP A 3 -2.69 24.62 3.55
CA ASP A 3 -1.63 23.98 4.32
C ASP A 3 -2.30 22.98 5.27
N LEU A 4 -2.21 21.69 4.95
CA LEU A 4 -2.84 20.59 5.66
C LEU A 4 -1.75 19.71 6.25
N GLY A 5 -1.72 19.56 7.58
CA GLY A 5 -1.03 18.44 8.21
C GLY A 5 -0.14 18.79 9.40
N CYS A 6 -0.75 19.24 10.51
CA CYS A 6 -0.09 19.14 11.81
C CYS A 6 -0.07 17.67 12.25
N ARG A 7 1.09 17.02 12.09
CA ARG A 7 1.32 15.61 12.44
C ARG A 7 1.36 15.39 13.95
N TYR A 8 0.72 14.32 14.45
CA TYR A 8 0.80 13.88 15.85
C TYR A 8 1.93 12.87 16.07
N TYR A 9 2.61 12.97 17.22
CA TYR A 9 3.86 12.29 17.55
C TYR A 9 3.71 11.42 18.81
N LYS A 10 4.19 10.17 18.77
CA LYS A 10 4.47 9.40 20.00
C LYS A 10 5.98 9.47 20.28
N PRO A 11 6.42 9.98 21.46
CA PRO A 11 7.83 9.97 21.82
C PRO A 11 8.33 8.55 22.10
N ILE A 12 9.54 8.24 21.65
CA ILE A 12 10.13 6.90 21.73
C ILE A 12 10.68 6.63 23.15
N ASN A 13 10.28 5.50 23.75
CA ASN A 13 10.94 4.93 24.92
C ASN A 13 12.01 3.91 24.48
N LYS A 14 13.29 4.20 24.77
CA LYS A 14 14.45 3.44 24.25
C LYS A 14 14.54 1.97 24.71
N LYS A 15 13.73 1.53 25.69
CA LYS A 15 13.80 0.18 26.26
C LYS A 15 13.00 -0.88 25.48
N GLU A 16 11.91 -0.52 24.81
CA GLU A 16 11.03 -1.47 24.09
C GLU A 16 11.66 -1.99 22.78
N GLN A 17 12.52 -1.19 22.13
CA GLN A 17 13.16 -1.54 20.84
C GLN A 17 14.22 -2.66 20.89
N ALA A 18 14.66 -3.07 22.09
CA ALA A 18 15.70 -4.09 22.23
C ALA A 18 15.13 -5.52 22.19
N GLU A 19 13.86 -5.69 22.56
CA GLU A 19 13.21 -7.01 22.68
C GLU A 19 12.56 -7.46 21.36
N GLU A 20 11.96 -6.55 20.59
CA GLU A 20 11.25 -6.89 19.33
C GLU A 20 12.19 -7.24 18.16
N ARG A 21 13.48 -6.93 18.25
CA ARG A 21 14.42 -7.10 17.12
C ARG A 21 14.85 -8.56 16.87
N LYS A 22 14.38 -9.52 17.68
CA LYS A 22 14.83 -10.93 17.65
C LYS A 22 13.88 -11.90 16.97
N GLU A 23 12.69 -11.48 16.57
CA GLU A 23 11.67 -12.41 16.10
C GLU A 23 11.02 -11.86 14.83
N GLU A 24 11.54 -12.25 13.66
CA GLU A 24 10.74 -12.55 12.45
C GLU A 24 11.65 -12.78 11.24
N THR A 25 11.66 -14.00 10.74
CA THR A 25 12.27 -14.38 9.45
C THR A 25 11.16 -14.98 8.60
N GLY A 26 10.37 -14.12 7.95
CA GLY A 26 9.39 -14.51 6.93
C GLY A 26 10.07 -14.72 5.58
N ARG A 27 9.79 -15.85 4.94
CA ARG A 27 10.39 -16.27 3.66
C ARG A 27 9.68 -15.58 2.49
N ALA A 28 10.12 -14.38 2.10
CA ALA A 28 9.63 -13.72 0.89
C ALA A 28 10.29 -14.32 -0.37
N ILE A 29 9.46 -14.69 -1.35
CA ILE A 29 9.93 -15.14 -2.67
C ILE A 29 10.36 -13.91 -3.46
N ARG A 30 11.66 -13.79 -3.72
CA ARG A 30 12.24 -12.76 -4.59
C ARG A 30 12.05 -13.18 -6.04
N THR A 31 11.75 -12.23 -6.94
CA THR A 31 12.04 -12.42 -8.36
C THR A 31 13.55 -12.55 -8.48
N THR A 32 14.06 -13.75 -8.77
CA THR A 32 15.50 -13.93 -8.93
C THR A 32 15.95 -13.28 -10.23
N ARG A 33 17.26 -13.01 -10.37
CA ARG A 33 17.82 -12.55 -11.65
C ARG A 33 17.46 -13.50 -12.80
N SER A 34 17.32 -14.79 -12.52
CA SER A 34 16.89 -15.81 -13.48
C SER A 34 15.42 -15.62 -13.88
N ASP A 35 14.53 -15.32 -12.93
CA ASP A 35 13.11 -15.05 -13.21
C ASP A 35 12.94 -13.77 -14.04
N ILE A 36 13.70 -12.71 -13.72
CA ILE A 36 13.73 -11.47 -14.51
C ILE A 36 14.12 -11.75 -15.96
N LEU A 37 15.18 -12.53 -16.19
CA LEU A 37 15.64 -12.87 -17.54
C LEU A 37 14.59 -13.69 -18.31
N ASN A 38 13.85 -14.57 -17.63
CA ASN A 38 12.76 -15.31 -18.24
C ASN A 38 11.62 -14.38 -18.67
N TYR A 39 11.26 -13.40 -17.85
CA TYR A 39 10.20 -12.44 -18.19
C TYR A 39 10.57 -11.55 -19.39
N VAL A 40 11.80 -11.06 -19.45
CA VAL A 40 12.27 -10.16 -20.54
C VAL A 40 12.20 -10.84 -21.92
N ASN A 41 12.31 -12.18 -21.95
CA ASN A 41 12.20 -12.95 -23.19
C ASN A 41 10.75 -13.21 -23.62
N SER A 42 9.76 -12.88 -22.80
CA SER A 42 8.35 -13.06 -23.13
C SER A 42 7.84 -11.98 -24.08
N SER A 43 6.83 -12.35 -24.89
CA SER A 43 6.20 -11.43 -25.83
C SER A 43 5.66 -10.19 -25.11
N PRO A 44 5.85 -8.97 -25.66
CA PRO A 44 5.29 -7.78 -25.07
C PRO A 44 3.77 -7.71 -25.28
N ILE A 45 3.09 -7.11 -24.31
CA ILE A 45 1.71 -6.64 -24.40
C ILE A 45 1.69 -5.12 -24.19
N LEU A 46 0.60 -4.49 -24.64
CA LEU A 46 0.34 -3.07 -24.43
C LEU A 46 -0.68 -2.91 -23.32
N VAL A 47 -0.39 -2.08 -22.31
CA VAL A 47 -1.36 -1.69 -21.29
C VAL A 47 -1.61 -0.20 -21.44
N LYS A 48 -2.85 0.19 -21.74
CA LYS A 48 -3.23 1.61 -21.87
C LYS A 48 -3.90 2.06 -20.58
N VAL A 49 -3.26 2.97 -19.87
CA VAL A 49 -3.70 3.45 -18.56
C VAL A 49 -4.22 4.89 -18.69
N GLY A 50 -5.33 5.20 -18.03
CA GLY A 50 -5.97 6.51 -18.06
C GLY A 50 -6.80 6.79 -19.32
N THR A 51 -7.37 8.00 -19.38
CA THR A 51 -8.23 8.46 -20.49
C THR A 51 -7.79 9.84 -21.01
N GLY A 52 -8.21 10.17 -22.24
CA GLY A 52 -7.94 11.48 -22.84
C GLY A 52 -6.44 11.78 -23.01
N CYS A 53 -6.07 13.05 -22.77
CA CYS A 53 -4.69 13.54 -22.88
C CYS A 53 -3.75 12.99 -21.80
N GLU A 54 -4.30 12.49 -20.69
CA GLU A 54 -3.53 11.91 -19.59
C GLU A 54 -3.30 10.40 -19.78
N SER A 55 -3.81 9.79 -20.86
CA SER A 55 -3.61 8.37 -21.10
C SER A 55 -2.18 8.05 -21.53
N GLN A 56 -1.64 6.94 -21.02
CA GLN A 56 -0.30 6.48 -21.31
C GLN A 56 -0.29 4.99 -21.65
N ASN A 57 0.52 4.64 -22.64
CA ASN A 57 0.76 3.27 -23.04
C ASN A 57 2.02 2.72 -22.36
N PHE A 58 1.90 1.53 -21.78
CA PHE A 58 2.99 0.79 -21.16
C PHE A 58 3.23 -0.49 -21.95
N ILE A 59 4.48 -0.71 -22.36
CA ILE A 59 4.89 -1.99 -22.94
C ILE A 59 5.35 -2.87 -21.78
N VAL A 60 4.65 -3.97 -21.56
CA VAL A 60 4.90 -4.88 -20.44
C VAL A 60 5.17 -6.29 -20.97
N HIS A 61 6.10 -6.99 -20.34
CA HIS A 61 6.37 -8.38 -20.66
C HIS A 61 5.22 -9.28 -20.17
N LYS A 62 4.63 -10.06 -21.08
CA LYS A 62 3.43 -10.87 -20.80
C LYS A 62 3.61 -11.77 -19.59
N ASP A 63 4.74 -12.48 -19.50
CA ASP A 63 4.93 -13.47 -18.44
C ASP A 63 5.14 -12.82 -17.06
N LEU A 64 5.63 -11.57 -17.03
CA LEU A 64 5.79 -10.81 -15.78
C LEU A 64 4.43 -10.55 -15.12
N VAL A 65 3.44 -10.08 -15.87
CA VAL A 65 2.11 -9.76 -15.34
C VAL A 65 1.25 -11.01 -15.18
N LEU A 66 1.35 -11.97 -16.10
CA LEU A 66 0.60 -13.22 -16.00
C LEU A 66 1.02 -14.07 -14.80
N SER A 67 2.29 -14.09 -14.43
CA SER A 67 2.75 -14.90 -13.30
C SER A 67 2.25 -14.42 -11.94
N ARG A 68 1.77 -13.18 -11.84
CA ARG A 68 1.42 -12.54 -10.56
C ARG A 68 0.00 -12.02 -10.45
N SER A 69 -0.65 -11.68 -11.56
CA SER A 69 -1.95 -11.02 -11.57
C SER A 69 -3.00 -11.90 -12.24
N VAL A 70 -3.98 -12.32 -11.43
CA VAL A 70 -5.14 -13.07 -11.94
C VAL A 70 -5.97 -12.20 -12.89
N PHE A 71 -6.01 -10.89 -12.70
CA PHE A 71 -6.63 -9.95 -13.63
C PHE A 71 -6.02 -10.08 -15.03
N PHE A 72 -4.70 -10.00 -15.16
CA PHE A 72 -4.03 -10.13 -16.46
C PHE A 72 -4.17 -11.54 -17.05
N GLN A 73 -4.20 -12.59 -16.22
CA GLN A 73 -4.53 -13.95 -16.69
C GLN A 73 -5.91 -14.01 -17.32
N ASN A 74 -6.92 -13.43 -16.66
CA ASN A 74 -8.28 -13.42 -17.17
C ASN A 74 -8.42 -12.55 -18.43
N ALA A 75 -7.79 -11.37 -18.44
CA ALA A 75 -7.84 -10.43 -19.56
C ALA A 75 -7.18 -10.99 -20.84
N LEU A 76 -6.12 -11.82 -20.70
CA LEU A 76 -5.33 -12.31 -21.84
C LEU A 76 -5.61 -13.78 -22.22
N ASN A 77 -6.39 -14.53 -21.44
CA ASN A 77 -6.79 -15.91 -21.75
C ASN A 77 -8.25 -16.03 -22.24
N GLY A 78 -9.01 -14.93 -22.28
CA GLY A 78 -10.40 -14.93 -22.73
C GLY A 78 -10.58 -14.82 -24.25
N SER A 79 -11.78 -15.08 -24.74
CA SER A 79 -12.21 -14.81 -26.14
C SER A 79 -12.47 -13.32 -26.42
N TRP A 80 -11.87 -12.43 -25.63
CA TRP A 80 -12.07 -10.98 -25.66
C TRP A 80 -11.14 -10.33 -26.70
N ILE A 81 -11.54 -9.17 -27.23
CA ILE A 81 -10.83 -8.41 -28.28
C ILE A 81 -9.38 -8.10 -27.85
N GLU A 82 -9.18 -7.94 -26.55
CA GLU A 82 -7.92 -7.66 -25.86
C GLU A 82 -6.87 -8.78 -26.05
N ALA A 83 -7.29 -10.04 -26.22
CA ALA A 83 -6.37 -11.15 -26.48
C ALA A 83 -5.82 -11.11 -27.91
N ASP A 84 -6.64 -10.67 -28.88
CA ASP A 84 -6.25 -10.50 -30.29
C ASP A 84 -5.45 -9.19 -30.50
N GLU A 85 -5.83 -8.11 -29.82
CA GLU A 85 -5.16 -6.80 -29.90
C GLU A 85 -3.91 -6.70 -29.00
N ARG A 86 -3.73 -7.65 -28.06
CA ARG A 86 -2.70 -7.61 -26.99
C ARG A 86 -2.70 -6.29 -26.21
N LEU A 87 -3.87 -5.68 -26.10
CA LEU A 87 -4.10 -4.38 -25.48
C LEU A 87 -4.99 -4.57 -24.26
N VAL A 88 -4.51 -4.17 -23.09
CA VAL A 88 -5.30 -4.18 -21.85
C VAL A 88 -5.60 -2.74 -21.43
N PRO A 89 -6.88 -2.29 -21.49
CA PRO A 89 -7.25 -0.95 -21.07
C PRO A 89 -7.48 -0.87 -19.55
N LEU A 90 -6.95 0.19 -18.94
CA LEU A 90 -7.10 0.56 -17.51
C LEU A 90 -7.51 2.04 -17.42
N PRO A 91 -8.74 2.40 -17.86
CA PRO A 91 -9.14 3.80 -18.08
C PRO A 91 -9.31 4.61 -16.79
N GLU A 92 -9.60 3.95 -15.68
CA GLU A 92 -9.85 4.59 -14.37
C GLU A 92 -8.58 4.75 -13.53
N ASP A 93 -7.46 4.21 -13.99
CA ASP A 93 -6.22 4.14 -13.21
C ASP A 93 -5.25 5.27 -13.61
N GLU A 94 -4.44 5.71 -12.64
CA GLU A 94 -3.45 6.76 -12.83
C GLU A 94 -2.15 6.18 -13.43
N PRO A 95 -1.63 6.70 -14.56
CA PRO A 95 -0.39 6.20 -15.18
C PRO A 95 0.82 6.20 -14.25
N ALA A 96 0.96 7.23 -13.42
CA ALA A 96 2.05 7.34 -12.45
C ALA A 96 2.01 6.20 -11.42
N LEU A 97 0.81 5.82 -10.97
CA LEU A 97 0.62 4.73 -10.01
C LEU A 97 0.87 3.37 -10.66
N PHE A 98 0.42 3.17 -11.91
CA PHE A 98 0.71 1.95 -12.66
C PHE A 98 2.21 1.77 -12.93
N SER A 99 2.91 2.87 -13.25
CA SER A 99 4.38 2.88 -13.36
C SER A 99 5.06 2.42 -12.07
N LEU A 100 4.55 2.85 -10.91
CA LEU A 100 5.05 2.41 -9.61
C LEU A 100 4.75 0.93 -9.34
N TYR A 101 3.56 0.46 -9.70
CA TYR A 101 3.18 -0.95 -9.62
C TYR A 101 4.14 -1.84 -10.41
N LEU A 102 4.48 -1.46 -11.65
CA LEU A 102 5.45 -2.22 -12.47
C LEU A 102 6.87 -2.25 -11.87
N LYS A 103 7.22 -1.29 -11.01
CA LYS A 103 8.52 -1.26 -10.32
C LYS A 103 8.57 -2.17 -9.09
N LEU A 104 7.44 -2.49 -8.46
CA LEU A 104 7.38 -3.34 -7.24
C LEU A 104 8.21 -4.62 -7.31
N PRO A 105 8.21 -5.40 -8.41
CA PRO A 105 8.96 -6.66 -8.50
C PRO A 105 10.48 -6.48 -8.40
N TYR A 106 10.96 -5.25 -8.64
CA TYR A 106 12.38 -4.89 -8.69
C TYR A 106 12.85 -4.16 -7.42
N VAL A 107 11.93 -3.73 -6.56
CA VAL A 107 12.25 -3.02 -5.33
C VAL A 107 12.50 -4.04 -4.22
N SER A 108 13.67 -4.01 -3.60
CA SER A 108 13.95 -4.82 -2.41
C SER A 108 13.10 -4.33 -1.23
N HIS A 109 12.74 -5.19 -0.28
CA HIS A 109 12.07 -4.76 0.95
C HIS A 109 12.90 -3.72 1.75
N SER A 110 14.20 -3.63 1.47
CA SER A 110 15.13 -2.66 2.05
C SER A 110 15.24 -1.36 1.24
N ASP A 111 14.83 -1.39 -0.02
CA ASP A 111 14.75 -0.20 -0.86
C ASP A 111 13.38 0.42 -0.61
N GLN A 112 13.38 1.58 0.03
CA GLN A 112 12.14 2.34 0.19
C GLN A 112 11.55 2.53 -1.20
N ILE A 113 10.25 2.27 -1.38
CA ILE A 113 9.53 2.66 -2.60
C ILE A 113 9.68 4.18 -2.71
N GLU A 114 10.70 4.63 -3.44
CA GLU A 114 10.99 6.04 -3.65
C GLU A 114 9.90 6.57 -4.57
N CYS A 115 8.94 7.25 -3.96
CA CYS A 115 8.09 8.17 -4.68
C CYS A 115 9.03 9.29 -5.15
N ASP A 116 9.01 9.69 -6.42
CA ASP A 116 9.75 10.84 -6.97
C ASP A 116 9.20 12.17 -6.41
N THR A 117 9.09 12.28 -5.09
CA THR A 117 8.89 13.52 -4.36
C THR A 117 10.28 14.10 -4.13
N ASP A 118 10.51 15.34 -4.57
CA ASP A 118 11.78 16.06 -4.48
C ASP A 118 12.58 15.72 -3.21
N LYS A 119 13.80 15.20 -3.40
CA LYS A 119 14.72 14.70 -2.34
C LYS A 119 15.22 15.80 -1.38
N THR A 120 14.59 16.97 -1.35
CA THR A 120 15.02 18.17 -0.62
C THR A 120 14.02 18.67 0.42
N SER A 121 12.76 18.19 0.43
CA SER A 121 11.76 18.68 1.39
C SER A 121 11.78 17.88 2.70
N THR A 122 12.17 18.56 3.78
CA THR A 122 12.43 17.96 5.11
C THR A 122 11.15 17.87 5.97
N ASP A 123 10.00 17.71 5.31
CA ASP A 123 8.73 18.22 5.81
C ASP A 123 7.73 17.16 6.29
N SER A 124 6.83 17.66 7.14
CA SER A 124 5.66 16.96 7.63
C SER A 124 4.56 16.73 6.57
N SER A 125 4.79 17.00 5.30
CA SER A 125 3.94 16.54 4.19
C SER A 125 4.44 15.20 3.61
N VAL A 126 5.72 15.12 3.26
CA VAL A 126 6.36 14.01 2.51
C VAL A 126 6.13 12.59 3.04
N VAL A 127 6.11 12.37 4.37
CA VAL A 127 5.87 11.04 4.97
C VAL A 127 4.39 10.65 4.90
N ALA A 128 3.47 11.62 5.03
CA ALA A 128 2.04 11.39 4.85
C ALA A 128 1.75 11.06 3.38
N ASP A 129 2.41 11.77 2.47
CA ASP A 129 2.33 11.51 1.02
C ASP A 129 2.74 10.08 0.67
N LYS A 130 3.78 9.55 1.32
CA LYS A 130 4.22 8.16 1.10
C LYS A 130 3.20 7.11 1.55
N TYR A 131 2.51 7.30 2.69
CA TYR A 131 1.45 6.37 3.10
C TYR A 131 0.25 6.42 2.16
N ALA A 132 -0.10 7.61 1.66
CA ALA A 132 -1.15 7.76 0.67
C ALA A 132 -0.80 7.03 -0.64
N VAL A 133 0.44 7.17 -1.13
CA VAL A 133 0.92 6.44 -2.33
C VAL A 133 0.87 4.93 -2.12
N LEU A 134 1.36 4.42 -0.97
CA LEU A 134 1.29 2.98 -0.67
C LEU A 134 -0.17 2.49 -0.57
N SER A 135 -1.07 3.30 -0.01
CA SER A 135 -2.49 2.96 0.09
C SER A 135 -3.14 2.87 -1.30
N LYS A 136 -2.87 3.85 -2.18
CA LYS A 136 -3.33 3.81 -3.57
C LYS A 136 -2.76 2.59 -4.30
N LEU A 137 -1.48 2.28 -4.07
CA LEU A 137 -0.81 1.16 -4.72
C LEU A 137 -1.40 -0.18 -4.28
N TYR A 138 -1.80 -0.30 -3.01
CA TYR A 138 -2.51 -1.48 -2.51
C TYR A 138 -3.86 -1.64 -3.21
N VAL A 139 -4.64 -0.56 -3.33
CA VAL A 139 -5.94 -0.58 -4.02
C VAL A 139 -5.76 -1.03 -5.49
N LEU A 140 -4.75 -0.50 -6.18
CA LEU A 140 -4.42 -0.94 -7.54
C LEU A 140 -4.03 -2.42 -7.58
N ALA A 141 -3.18 -2.89 -6.66
CA ALA A 141 -2.78 -4.29 -6.59
C ALA A 141 -3.97 -5.23 -6.28
N ASP A 142 -4.92 -4.80 -5.45
CA ASP A 142 -6.15 -5.56 -5.17
C ASP A 142 -7.05 -5.64 -6.41
N LYS A 143 -7.24 -4.51 -7.12
CA LYS A 143 -7.95 -4.46 -8.40
C LYS A 143 -7.32 -5.36 -9.45
N LEU A 144 -5.99 -5.37 -9.52
CA LEU A 144 -5.22 -6.25 -10.41
C LEU A 144 -5.09 -7.68 -9.88
N MET A 145 -5.66 -8.01 -8.73
CA MET A 145 -5.60 -9.34 -8.13
C MET A 145 -4.16 -9.89 -8.03
N ASP A 146 -3.23 -9.04 -7.58
CA ASP A 146 -1.81 -9.37 -7.37
C ASP A 146 -1.54 -9.47 -5.86
N ASP A 147 -1.73 -10.67 -5.32
CA ASP A 147 -1.56 -10.93 -3.89
C ASP A 147 -0.10 -10.72 -3.43
N THR A 148 0.88 -11.01 -4.29
CA THR A 148 2.29 -10.78 -3.98
C THR A 148 2.60 -9.28 -3.85
N ALA A 149 2.05 -8.45 -4.74
CA ALA A 149 2.17 -7.01 -4.62
C ALA A 149 1.47 -6.49 -3.35
N LYS A 150 0.26 -6.97 -3.04
CA LYS A 150 -0.45 -6.61 -1.80
C LYS A 150 0.37 -6.91 -0.56
N GLU A 151 0.92 -8.11 -0.44
CA GLU A 151 1.79 -8.50 0.69
C GLU A 151 3.02 -7.60 0.79
N THR A 152 3.67 -7.32 -0.34
CA THR A 152 4.85 -6.44 -0.41
C THR A 152 4.52 -5.02 0.08
N ILE A 153 3.36 -4.49 -0.31
CA ILE A 153 2.93 -3.14 0.07
C ILE A 153 2.57 -3.09 1.57
N LEU A 154 1.87 -4.10 2.11
CA LEU A 154 1.58 -4.18 3.54
C LEU A 154 2.86 -4.26 4.37
N ALA A 155 3.83 -5.07 3.93
CA ALA A 155 5.14 -5.14 4.56
C ALA A 155 5.86 -3.78 4.53
N ALA A 156 5.77 -3.03 3.42
CA ALA A 156 6.33 -1.69 3.33
C ALA A 156 5.63 -0.70 4.28
N ILE A 157 4.30 -0.74 4.41
CA ILE A 157 3.56 0.10 5.38
C ILE A 157 4.00 -0.23 6.82
N LEU A 158 4.10 -1.51 7.16
CA LEU A 158 4.50 -1.96 8.49
C LEU A 158 5.97 -1.64 8.82
N ALA A 159 6.89 -1.83 7.87
CA ALA A 159 8.28 -1.45 8.07
C ALA A 159 8.41 0.04 8.36
N ARG A 160 7.67 0.88 7.62
CA ARG A 160 7.65 2.32 7.78
C ARG A 160 7.05 2.78 9.11
N SER A 161 6.04 2.09 9.64
CA SER A 161 5.45 2.46 10.94
C SER A 161 6.42 2.25 12.11
N LYS A 162 7.46 1.43 11.91
CA LYS A 162 8.56 1.20 12.86
C LYS A 162 9.72 2.18 12.69
N GLU A 163 9.75 2.96 11.61
CA GLU A 163 10.81 3.93 11.33
C GLU A 163 10.56 5.25 12.07
N ALA A 164 11.57 5.67 12.85
CA ALA A 164 11.56 6.98 13.48
C ALA A 164 12.11 8.04 12.52
N PHE A 165 11.36 9.12 12.31
CA PHE A 165 11.85 10.30 11.62
C PHE A 165 11.90 11.48 12.60
N LYS A 166 13.05 12.15 12.69
CA LYS A 166 13.32 13.20 13.68
C LYS A 166 12.95 12.82 15.13
N GLY A 167 13.08 11.53 15.49
CA GLY A 167 12.82 11.03 16.84
C GLY A 167 11.37 10.65 17.15
N SER A 168 10.49 10.71 16.15
CA SER A 168 9.07 10.35 16.29
C SER A 168 8.66 9.29 15.28
N LEU A 169 7.74 8.41 15.69
CA LEU A 169 7.09 7.46 14.80
C LEU A 169 5.95 8.14 14.04
N TYR A 170 5.70 7.68 12.81
CA TYR A 170 4.65 8.21 11.95
C TYR A 170 3.76 7.08 11.44
N TYR A 171 2.45 7.31 11.50
CA TYR A 171 1.42 6.35 11.09
C TYR A 171 0.63 6.90 9.88
N PRO A 172 -0.08 6.03 9.14
CA PRO A 172 -0.97 6.45 8.07
C PRO A 172 -1.94 7.55 8.53
N ALA A 173 -2.16 8.56 7.71
CA ALA A 173 -3.11 9.65 8.02
C ALA A 173 -4.55 9.27 7.60
N ILE A 174 -5.53 10.13 7.91
CA ILE A 174 -6.94 9.94 7.52
C ILE A 174 -7.09 9.69 6.03
N ASP A 175 -6.39 10.43 5.17
CA ASP A 175 -6.47 10.24 3.72
C ASP A 175 -6.04 8.82 3.29
N SER A 176 -5.05 8.23 3.97
CA SER A 176 -4.64 6.84 3.74
C SER A 176 -5.73 5.85 4.16
N ILE A 177 -6.40 6.10 5.29
CA ILE A 177 -7.53 5.30 5.75
C ILE A 177 -8.69 5.39 4.74
N GLN A 178 -9.02 6.59 4.27
CA GLN A 178 -10.06 6.81 3.26
C GLN A 178 -9.75 6.04 1.99
N ILE A 179 -8.53 6.17 1.45
CA ILE A 179 -8.10 5.45 0.25
C ILE A 179 -8.29 3.93 0.42
N ILE A 180 -7.87 3.36 1.55
CA ILE A 180 -8.00 1.91 1.80
C ILE A 180 -9.47 1.50 1.93
N TYR A 181 -10.27 2.24 2.70
CA TYR A 181 -11.67 1.85 2.94
C TYR A 181 -12.55 2.04 1.70
N GLU A 182 -12.34 3.11 0.94
CA GLU A 182 -13.08 3.34 -0.32
C GLU A 182 -12.64 2.38 -1.43
N GLY A 183 -11.35 2.03 -1.47
CA GLY A 183 -10.78 1.22 -2.55
C GLY A 183 -10.72 -0.29 -2.28
N THR A 184 -11.15 -0.77 -1.12
CA THR A 184 -11.10 -2.21 -0.80
C THR A 184 -12.38 -2.70 -0.14
N ARG A 185 -12.67 -3.99 -0.26
CA ARG A 185 -13.85 -4.63 0.35
C ARG A 185 -13.68 -4.91 1.86
N GLU A 186 -14.80 -5.17 2.54
CA GLU A 186 -14.83 -5.68 3.90
C GLU A 186 -13.95 -6.95 4.04
N GLY A 187 -13.20 -7.04 5.15
CA GLY A 187 -12.25 -8.13 5.39
C GLY A 187 -10.92 -8.01 4.65
N SER A 188 -10.67 -6.91 3.94
CA SER A 188 -9.36 -6.65 3.32
C SER A 188 -8.23 -6.61 4.36
N PRO A 189 -7.11 -7.31 4.15
CA PRO A 189 -5.94 -7.23 5.02
C PRO A 189 -5.39 -5.81 5.24
N ALA A 190 -5.52 -4.92 4.26
CA ALA A 190 -5.14 -3.52 4.43
C ALA A 190 -6.01 -2.78 5.46
N ARG A 191 -7.33 -3.04 5.48
CA ARG A 191 -8.23 -2.47 6.49
C ARG A 191 -7.82 -2.95 7.89
N GLN A 192 -7.53 -4.25 8.02
CA GLN A 192 -7.04 -4.83 9.28
C GLN A 192 -5.72 -4.19 9.74
N LEU A 193 -4.74 -4.03 8.84
CA LEU A 193 -3.47 -3.39 9.18
C LEU A 193 -3.66 -1.94 9.65
N MET A 194 -4.53 -1.16 8.99
CA MET A 194 -4.84 0.20 9.43
C MET A 194 -5.43 0.20 10.84
N VAL A 195 -6.38 -0.71 11.12
CA VAL A 195 -6.96 -0.86 12.46
C VAL A 195 -5.91 -1.24 13.50
N ASP A 196 -5.07 -2.24 13.22
CA ASP A 196 -4.06 -2.70 14.17
C ASP A 196 -3.05 -1.60 14.51
N LEU A 197 -2.57 -0.86 13.52
CA LEU A 197 -1.66 0.28 13.74
C LEU A 197 -2.29 1.34 14.65
N TYR A 198 -3.58 1.59 14.47
CA TYR A 198 -4.30 2.57 15.27
C TYR A 198 -4.61 2.08 16.68
N THR A 199 -5.01 0.82 16.83
CA THR A 199 -5.29 0.22 18.13
C THR A 199 -4.04 0.15 19.01
N ASP A 200 -2.89 -0.20 18.43
CA ASP A 200 -1.66 -0.44 19.22
C ASP A 200 -0.83 0.82 19.48
N PHE A 201 -0.87 1.79 18.56
CA PHE A 201 0.12 2.86 18.57
C PHE A 201 -0.43 4.27 18.63
N VAL A 202 -1.71 4.49 18.29
CA VAL A 202 -2.28 5.83 18.18
C VAL A 202 -2.99 6.25 19.48
N THR A 203 -2.69 7.47 19.94
CA THR A 203 -3.27 8.06 21.17
C THR A 203 -4.53 8.87 20.89
N SER A 204 -5.27 9.23 21.95
CA SER A 204 -6.51 10.03 21.88
C SER A 204 -6.39 11.38 21.16
N SER A 205 -5.17 11.87 20.91
CA SER A 205 -4.89 13.02 20.06
C SER A 205 -5.40 12.88 18.62
N PHE A 206 -5.57 11.65 18.12
CA PHE A 206 -6.20 11.38 16.83
C PHE A 206 -7.68 11.77 16.78
N VAL A 207 -8.39 11.56 17.89
CA VAL A 207 -9.84 11.81 17.98
C VAL A 207 -10.16 13.31 17.95
N ALA A 208 -9.16 14.16 18.20
CA ALA A 208 -9.32 15.61 18.20
C ALA A 208 -9.48 16.22 16.80
N GLU A 209 -9.22 15.46 15.71
CA GLU A 209 -9.26 15.99 14.35
C GLU A 209 -10.30 15.29 13.48
N LYS A 210 -11.17 16.10 12.85
CA LYS A 210 -12.09 15.74 11.76
C LYS A 210 -12.75 14.36 11.87
N ALA A 211 -13.44 14.08 12.99
CA ALA A 211 -14.25 12.88 13.15
C ALA A 211 -15.19 12.61 11.96
N GLU A 212 -15.67 13.68 11.31
CA GLU A 212 -16.53 13.61 10.11
C GLU A 212 -15.82 13.11 8.84
N ALA A 213 -14.49 13.28 8.74
CA ALA A 213 -13.70 12.80 7.61
C ALA A 213 -13.29 11.33 7.77
N VAL A 214 -13.42 10.76 8.97
CA VAL A 214 -13.03 9.37 9.23
C VAL A 214 -14.10 8.43 8.66
N PRO A 215 -13.74 7.42 7.85
CA PRO A 215 -14.71 6.43 7.38
C PRO A 215 -15.44 5.76 8.53
N LYS A 216 -16.78 5.70 8.46
CA LYS A 216 -17.62 5.09 9.50
C LYS A 216 -17.29 3.62 9.74
N GLU A 217 -17.01 2.89 8.66
CA GLU A 217 -16.59 1.49 8.70
C GLU A 217 -15.27 1.34 9.48
N PHE A 218 -14.31 2.25 9.28
CA PHE A 218 -13.06 2.23 10.05
C PHE A 218 -13.29 2.46 11.53
N LEU A 219 -14.14 3.44 11.91
CA LEU A 219 -14.47 3.68 13.31
C LEU A 219 -15.13 2.46 13.96
N HIS A 220 -15.98 1.75 13.21
CA HIS A 220 -16.61 0.52 13.67
C HIS A 220 -15.57 -0.59 13.89
N ASP A 221 -14.69 -0.84 12.92
CA ASP A 221 -13.66 -1.88 13.04
C ASP A 221 -12.65 -1.56 14.15
N LEU A 222 -12.26 -0.29 14.27
CA LEU A 222 -11.39 0.19 15.34
C LEU A 222 -12.04 0.02 16.71
N PHE A 223 -13.33 0.33 16.84
CA PHE A 223 -14.06 0.13 18.09
C PHE A 223 -14.10 -1.35 18.50
N ILE A 224 -14.36 -2.26 17.55
CA ILE A 224 -14.31 -3.71 17.81
C ILE A 224 -12.90 -4.14 18.26
N SER A 225 -11.86 -3.67 17.57
CA SER A 225 -10.46 -3.99 17.92
C SER A 225 -10.09 -3.51 19.32
N LEU A 226 -10.48 -2.27 19.68
CA LEU A 226 -10.26 -1.70 21.01
C LEU A 226 -11.00 -2.47 22.12
N LEU A 227 -12.25 -2.90 21.87
CA LEU A 227 -12.99 -3.74 22.82
C LEU A 227 -12.35 -5.11 23.01
N THR A 228 -11.81 -5.68 21.94
CA THR A 228 -11.16 -7.00 21.97
C THR A 228 -9.84 -6.96 22.75
N LYS A 229 -9.06 -5.87 22.63
CA LYS A 229 -7.81 -5.69 23.39
C LYS A 229 -8.00 -5.17 24.81
N ARG A 230 -9.20 -4.68 25.14
CA ARG A 230 -9.51 -4.22 26.51
C ARG A 230 -9.41 -5.42 27.45
N ALA A 231 -8.63 -5.27 28.53
CA ALA A 231 -8.53 -6.31 29.54
C ALA A 231 -9.92 -6.71 30.05
N PRO A 232 -10.22 -8.02 30.17
CA PRO A 232 -11.51 -8.46 30.68
C PRO A 232 -11.73 -7.90 32.09
N VAL A 233 -12.96 -7.50 32.38
CA VAL A 233 -13.35 -7.08 33.73
C VAL A 233 -13.11 -8.28 34.64
N LYS A 234 -12.17 -8.14 35.60
CA LYS A 234 -11.97 -9.18 36.61
C LYS A 234 -13.28 -9.36 37.39
N GLY A 235 -13.97 -10.48 37.17
CA GLY A 235 -15.16 -10.87 37.91
C GLY A 235 -16.50 -10.80 37.17
N ALA A 236 -16.51 -10.84 35.83
CA ALA A 236 -17.71 -11.15 35.05
C ALA A 236 -17.69 -12.60 34.57
#